data_AF-A0A8S4NMP8-F1
#
_entry.id   AF-A0A8S4NMP8-F1
#
_cell.length_a   1.000
_cell.length_b   1.000
_cell.length_c   1.000
_cell.angle_alpha   90.00
_cell.angle_beta   90.00
_cell.angle_gamma   90.00
#
_symmetry.space_group_name_H-M   'P 1'
#
loop_
_entity.id
_entity.type
_entity.pdbx_description
1 polymer ?
#
loop_
_entity_poly.entity_id
_entity_poly.type
_entity_poly.pdbx_seq_one_letter_code
_entity_poly.pdbx_strand_id
1 'polypeptide(L)'
;RCNKRMGPDNGAIDEANSDQPDEENQYSPGDTVRFVCDNCFEIKPNTDGIQDDDTMCTTSGWDGQVPRCKRLTCDAPELNEGVERIGINNNCGTTASFTCKEGYVPADGTLTCVDDGSGSPVWSGTPLTCKKKCPFRMPTTNGTIDQE
;
A
#
# COMPACT_ATOMS: atom_id res chain seq x y z
N ARG A 1 4.66 -15.31 -34.44
CA ARG A 1 5.21 -14.04 -33.93
C ARG A 1 4.14 -13.38 -33.09
N CYS A 2 4.53 -12.65 -32.06
CA CYS A 2 3.60 -12.02 -31.15
C CYS A 2 3.84 -10.51 -31.11
N ASN A 3 2.77 -9.72 -31.07
CA ASN A 3 2.90 -8.26 -30.96
C ASN A 3 3.37 -7.87 -29.55
N LYS A 4 4.11 -6.77 -29.45
CA LYS A 4 4.49 -6.18 -28.17
C LYS A 4 3.28 -5.97 -27.26
N ARG A 5 3.39 -6.46 -26.02
CA ARG A 5 2.37 -6.29 -24.98
C ARG A 5 2.64 -5.05 -24.13
N MET A 6 1.58 -4.57 -23.51
CA MET A 6 1.67 -3.60 -22.43
C MET A 6 1.75 -4.36 -21.10
N GLY A 7 2.42 -3.76 -20.12
CA GLY A 7 2.39 -4.23 -18.75
C GLY A 7 1.00 -4.08 -18.12
N PRO A 8 0.80 -4.66 -16.92
CA PRO A 8 -0.43 -4.52 -16.16
C PRO A 8 -0.64 -3.09 -15.64
N ASP A 9 -1.88 -2.75 -15.28
CA ASP A 9 -2.16 -1.50 -14.55
C ASP A 9 -1.46 -1.52 -13.18
N ASN A 10 -0.74 -0.45 -12.82
CA ASN A 10 0.14 -0.38 -11.64
C ASN A 10 1.27 -1.42 -11.67
N GLY A 11 1.84 -1.63 -12.86
CA GLY A 11 3.04 -2.43 -13.07
C GLY A 11 3.59 -2.23 -14.48
N ALA A 12 4.57 -3.06 -14.83
CA ALA A 12 5.29 -2.99 -16.09
C ALA A 12 5.76 -4.38 -16.55
N ILE A 13 6.33 -4.43 -17.75
CA ILE A 13 7.19 -5.53 -18.16
C ILE A 13 8.54 -5.37 -17.45
N ASP A 14 9.05 -6.44 -16.88
CA ASP A 14 10.38 -6.47 -16.28
C ASP A 14 11.43 -6.59 -17.39
N GLU A 15 11.85 -5.46 -17.93
CA GLU A 15 12.81 -5.37 -19.03
C GLU A 15 14.18 -6.01 -18.71
N ALA A 16 14.52 -6.18 -17.42
CA ALA A 16 15.77 -6.83 -17.01
C ALA A 16 15.68 -8.36 -17.09
N ASN A 17 14.47 -8.92 -17.03
CA ASN A 17 14.20 -10.36 -17.00
C ASN A 17 13.28 -10.83 -18.15
N SER A 18 13.15 -10.01 -19.20
CA SER A 18 12.32 -10.29 -20.38
C SER A 18 13.13 -10.18 -21.67
N ASP A 19 12.74 -10.97 -22.67
CA ASP A 19 13.21 -10.78 -24.04
C ASP A 19 12.70 -9.44 -24.60
N GLN A 20 13.44 -8.91 -25.57
CA GLN A 20 13.16 -7.63 -26.19
C GLN A 20 12.53 -7.84 -27.58
N PRO A 21 11.54 -7.03 -27.98
CA PRO A 21 10.97 -7.13 -29.31
C PRO A 21 11.96 -6.64 -30.36
N ASP A 22 11.76 -7.09 -31.61
CA ASP A 22 12.48 -6.55 -32.76
C ASP A 22 12.08 -5.09 -33.08
N GLU A 23 12.75 -4.49 -34.06
CA GLU A 23 12.50 -3.10 -34.49
C GLU A 23 11.06 -2.86 -35.00
N GLU A 24 10.33 -3.93 -35.34
CA GLU A 24 8.92 -3.88 -35.75
C GLU A 24 7.94 -4.08 -34.58
N ASN A 25 8.43 -4.09 -33.33
CA ASN A 25 7.67 -4.38 -32.12
C ASN A 25 7.08 -5.81 -32.10
N GLN A 26 7.81 -6.81 -32.60
CA GLN A 26 7.40 -8.21 -32.63
C GLN A 26 8.35 -9.12 -31.85
N TYR A 27 7.76 -10.16 -31.25
CA TYR A 27 8.44 -11.24 -30.56
C TYR A 27 8.41 -12.53 -31.40
N SER A 28 9.48 -13.31 -31.32
CA SER A 28 9.63 -14.61 -31.95
C SER A 28 9.07 -15.73 -31.07
N PRO A 29 8.59 -16.84 -31.66
CA PRO A 29 8.19 -18.00 -30.88
C PRO A 29 9.35 -18.51 -30.02
N GLY A 30 9.12 -18.65 -28.71
CA GLY A 30 10.12 -18.99 -27.70
C GLY A 30 10.52 -17.82 -26.80
N ASP A 31 10.30 -16.57 -27.24
CA ASP A 31 10.61 -15.38 -26.43
C ASP A 31 9.67 -15.30 -25.22
N THR A 32 10.20 -14.89 -24.07
CA THR A 32 9.42 -14.74 -22.83
C THR A 32 9.41 -13.30 -22.33
N VAL A 33 8.30 -12.93 -21.71
CA VAL A 33 8.10 -11.63 -21.07
C VAL A 33 7.63 -11.86 -19.65
N ARG A 34 8.32 -11.25 -18.70
CA ARG A 34 8.01 -11.29 -17.28
C ARG A 34 7.36 -9.98 -16.85
N PHE A 35 6.38 -10.05 -15.95
CA PHE A 35 5.69 -8.90 -15.42
C PHE A 35 6.13 -8.58 -14.00
N VAL A 36 6.11 -7.30 -13.67
CA VAL A 36 6.37 -6.79 -12.32
C VAL A 36 5.32 -5.76 -11.95
N CYS A 37 4.94 -5.73 -10.68
CA CYS A 37 4.04 -4.71 -10.14
C CYS A 37 4.82 -3.54 -9.56
N ASP A 38 4.20 -2.36 -9.58
CA ASP A 38 4.74 -1.19 -8.92
C ASP A 38 4.83 -1.41 -7.40
N ASN A 39 5.65 -0.60 -6.74
CA ASN A 39 5.74 -0.55 -5.28
C ASN A 39 4.32 -0.41 -4.66
N CYS A 40 4.04 -1.14 -3.59
CA CYS A 40 2.73 -1.27 -2.94
C CYS A 40 1.70 -2.13 -3.71
N PHE A 41 2.10 -2.88 -4.72
CA PHE A 41 1.24 -3.79 -5.47
C PHE A 41 1.85 -5.18 -5.61
N GLU A 42 0.97 -6.19 -5.69
CA GLU A 42 1.37 -7.58 -5.88
C GLU A 42 0.61 -8.23 -7.04
N ILE A 43 1.26 -9.17 -7.73
CA ILE A 43 0.63 -9.97 -8.78
C ILE A 43 -0.43 -10.88 -8.14
N LYS A 44 -1.67 -10.73 -8.58
CA LYS A 44 -2.77 -11.63 -8.23
C LYS A 44 -3.24 -12.43 -9.45
N PRO A 45 -3.86 -13.60 -9.22
CA PRO A 45 -4.50 -14.35 -10.29
C PRO A 45 -5.47 -13.49 -11.10
N ASN A 46 -5.51 -13.77 -12.41
CA ASN A 46 -6.47 -13.24 -13.34
C ASN A 46 -7.89 -13.72 -13.01
N THR A 47 -8.90 -13.24 -13.73
CA THR A 47 -10.31 -13.56 -13.45
C THR A 47 -10.65 -15.05 -13.61
N ASP A 48 -9.83 -15.79 -14.34
CA ASP A 48 -9.89 -17.23 -14.52
C ASP A 48 -9.17 -18.02 -13.40
N GLY A 49 -8.53 -17.33 -12.46
CA GLY A 49 -7.80 -17.93 -11.34
C GLY A 49 -6.36 -18.32 -11.67
N ILE A 50 -5.86 -18.01 -12.87
CA ILE A 50 -4.48 -18.29 -13.28
C ILE A 50 -3.58 -17.12 -12.90
N GLN A 51 -2.43 -17.40 -12.31
CA GLN A 51 -1.41 -16.39 -12.01
C GLN A 51 -0.31 -16.46 -13.08
N ASP A 52 -0.33 -15.48 -13.99
CA ASP A 52 0.66 -15.36 -15.07
C ASP A 52 1.70 -14.30 -14.67
N ASP A 53 2.78 -14.70 -13.98
CA ASP A 53 3.92 -13.80 -13.71
C ASP A 53 4.85 -13.67 -14.92
N ASP A 54 4.77 -14.59 -15.88
CA ASP A 54 5.37 -14.50 -17.20
C ASP A 54 4.45 -15.05 -18.31
N THR A 55 4.81 -14.78 -19.56
CA THR A 55 4.19 -15.37 -20.75
C THR A 55 5.22 -15.61 -21.84
N MET A 56 5.03 -16.68 -22.61
CA MET A 56 5.85 -17.04 -23.76
C MET A 56 5.11 -16.76 -25.06
N CYS A 57 5.83 -16.21 -26.03
CA CYS A 57 5.35 -16.11 -27.39
C CYS A 57 5.36 -17.51 -28.03
N THR A 58 4.21 -17.98 -28.49
CA THR A 58 4.08 -19.24 -29.23
C THR A 58 3.74 -18.98 -30.71
N THR A 59 3.65 -20.06 -31.49
CA THR A 59 3.15 -19.98 -32.87
C THR A 59 1.69 -19.55 -32.96
N SER A 60 0.90 -19.77 -31.88
CA SER A 60 -0.50 -19.38 -31.77
C SER A 60 -0.70 -18.00 -31.12
N GLY A 61 0.39 -17.30 -30.80
CA GLY A 61 0.38 -16.07 -30.01
C GLY A 61 0.90 -16.30 -28.59
N TRP A 62 0.74 -15.31 -27.75
CA TRP A 62 1.08 -15.39 -26.33
C TRP A 62 0.20 -16.42 -25.60
N ASP A 63 0.82 -17.24 -24.76
CA ASP A 63 0.15 -18.30 -24.00
C ASP A 63 -0.43 -17.86 -22.64
N GLY A 64 -0.09 -16.66 -22.16
CA GLY A 64 -0.53 -16.09 -20.90
C GLY A 64 -1.29 -14.78 -21.06
N GLN A 65 -1.98 -14.39 -20.00
CA GLN A 65 -2.64 -13.10 -19.90
C GLN A 65 -1.74 -12.08 -19.18
N VAL A 66 -2.04 -10.80 -19.39
CA VAL A 66 -1.40 -9.76 -18.57
C VAL A 66 -1.99 -9.88 -17.16
N PRO A 67 -1.17 -10.02 -16.09
CA PRO A 67 -1.66 -10.22 -14.74
C PRO A 67 -2.36 -8.99 -14.18
N ARG A 68 -2.97 -9.14 -13.00
CA ARG A 68 -3.54 -8.01 -12.25
C ARG A 68 -2.65 -7.64 -11.08
N CYS A 69 -2.17 -6.40 -11.05
CA CYS A 69 -1.51 -5.86 -9.87
C CYS A 69 -2.56 -5.34 -8.88
N LYS A 70 -2.62 -5.97 -7.70
CA LYS A 70 -3.54 -5.57 -6.63
C LYS A 70 -2.77 -4.80 -5.57
N ARG A 71 -3.32 -3.66 -5.16
CA ARG A 71 -2.74 -2.86 -4.09
C ARG A 71 -2.70 -3.66 -2.79
N LEU A 72 -1.55 -3.64 -2.13
CA LEU A 72 -1.30 -4.22 -0.83
C LEU A 72 -2.00 -3.39 0.27
N THR A 73 -2.35 -4.05 1.37
CA THR A 73 -2.98 -3.42 2.53
C THR A 73 -2.30 -3.83 3.82
N CYS A 74 -1.93 -2.87 4.65
CA CYS A 74 -1.44 -3.15 6.00
C CYS A 74 -2.57 -3.72 6.85
N ASP A 75 -2.25 -4.56 7.83
CA ASP A 75 -3.22 -4.96 8.83
C ASP A 75 -3.75 -3.78 9.64
N ALA A 76 -4.88 -3.93 10.32
CA ALA A 76 -5.36 -2.87 11.20
C ALA A 76 -4.34 -2.63 12.33
N PRO A 77 -3.80 -1.41 12.49
CA PRO A 77 -2.85 -1.15 13.56
C PRO A 77 -3.57 -1.14 14.90
N GLU A 78 -2.84 -1.47 15.96
CA GLU A 78 -3.33 -1.37 17.32
C GLU A 78 -3.60 0.10 17.70
N LEU A 79 -4.66 0.34 18.47
CA LEU A 79 -5.06 1.68 18.89
C LEU A 79 -4.62 1.96 20.32
N ASN A 80 -3.98 3.11 20.52
CA ASN A 80 -3.64 3.62 21.86
C ASN A 80 -4.90 4.03 22.65
N GLU A 81 -4.74 4.23 23.97
CA GLU A 81 -5.81 4.75 24.83
C GLU A 81 -6.32 6.10 24.31
N GLY A 82 -7.65 6.26 24.27
CA GLY A 82 -8.27 7.50 23.83
C GLY A 82 -8.26 7.72 22.31
N VAL A 83 -7.71 6.78 21.52
CA VAL A 83 -7.79 6.82 20.06
C VAL A 83 -9.00 6.03 19.57
N GLU A 84 -9.66 6.54 18.53
CA GLU A 84 -10.66 5.82 17.75
C GLU A 84 -10.41 5.98 16.25
N ARG A 85 -10.85 4.99 15.48
CA ARG A 85 -10.61 4.91 14.04
C ARG A 85 -11.71 5.63 13.27
N ILE A 86 -11.31 6.50 12.34
CA ILE A 86 -12.27 7.22 11.47
C ILE A 86 -12.71 6.32 10.29
N GLY A 87 -11.82 5.44 9.79
CA GLY A 87 -12.15 4.53 8.69
C GLY A 87 -11.05 3.53 8.34
N ILE A 88 -11.30 2.70 7.30
CA ILE A 88 -10.43 1.59 6.88
C ILE A 88 -9.43 2.02 5.79
N ASN A 89 -8.71 3.13 5.99
CA ASN A 89 -7.64 3.48 5.05
C ASN A 89 -6.32 2.84 5.49
N ASN A 90 -6.12 1.60 5.06
CA ASN A 90 -4.92 0.80 5.29
C ASN A 90 -4.22 0.41 3.98
N ASN A 91 -4.54 1.11 2.89
CA ASN A 91 -3.90 0.90 1.60
C ASN A 91 -2.42 1.29 1.69
N CYS A 92 -1.54 0.48 1.10
CA CYS A 92 -0.13 0.82 0.99
C CYS A 92 0.04 2.14 0.23
N GLY A 93 0.93 2.99 0.75
CA GLY A 93 1.13 4.38 0.35
C GLY A 93 0.22 5.39 1.05
N THR A 94 -0.70 4.97 1.92
CA THR A 94 -1.63 5.88 2.62
C THR A 94 -1.28 6.08 4.09
N THR A 95 -1.68 7.23 4.64
CA THR A 95 -1.60 7.52 6.07
C THR A 95 -2.89 7.13 6.77
N ALA A 96 -2.75 6.43 7.90
CA ALA A 96 -3.86 6.00 8.71
C ALA A 96 -4.67 7.19 9.26
N SER A 97 -6.00 7.07 9.24
CA SER A 97 -6.91 8.12 9.70
C SER A 97 -7.51 7.76 11.05
N PHE A 98 -7.00 8.40 12.11
CA PHE A 98 -7.46 8.26 13.49
C PHE A 98 -7.92 9.60 14.05
N THR A 99 -8.79 9.54 15.05
CA THR A 99 -9.19 10.68 15.87
C THR A 99 -9.07 10.31 17.34
N CYS A 100 -9.07 11.33 18.19
CA CYS A 100 -9.20 11.11 19.62
C CYS A 100 -10.67 11.03 20.01
N LYS A 101 -10.99 10.09 20.90
CA LYS A 101 -12.27 9.95 21.57
C LYS A 101 -12.65 11.26 22.28
N GLU A 102 -13.94 11.40 22.55
CA GLU A 102 -14.43 12.51 23.36
C GLU A 102 -13.70 12.61 24.71
N GLY A 103 -13.37 13.84 25.11
CA GLY A 103 -12.57 14.09 26.31
C GLY A 103 -11.06 13.95 26.12
N TYR A 104 -10.57 13.62 24.93
CA TYR A 104 -9.14 13.60 24.59
C TYR A 104 -8.79 14.64 23.51
N VAL A 105 -7.50 14.97 23.38
CA VAL A 105 -6.94 15.82 22.33
C VAL A 105 -5.73 15.12 21.68
N PRO A 106 -5.53 15.27 20.35
CA PRO A 106 -4.37 14.70 19.68
C PRO A 106 -3.10 15.38 20.16
N ALA A 107 -2.07 14.59 20.42
CA ALA A 107 -0.76 15.07 20.84
C ALA A 107 0.27 14.95 19.70
N ASP A 108 0.52 13.72 19.25
CA ASP A 108 1.48 13.37 18.20
C ASP A 108 1.14 12.02 17.57
N GLY A 109 1.87 11.64 16.53
CA GLY A 109 1.75 10.33 15.90
C GLY A 109 1.15 10.38 14.51
N THR A 110 1.79 9.66 13.60
CA THR A 110 1.33 9.44 12.23
C THR A 110 1.82 8.07 11.79
N LEU A 111 0.90 7.24 11.30
CA LEU A 111 1.21 5.93 10.74
C LEU A 111 0.98 5.96 9.22
N THR A 112 1.98 5.56 8.46
CA THR A 112 1.91 5.42 7.00
C THR A 112 2.16 3.97 6.64
N CYS A 113 1.29 3.41 5.81
CA CYS A 113 1.43 2.04 5.33
C CYS A 113 2.45 2.04 4.19
N VAL A 114 3.55 1.33 4.34
CA VAL A 114 4.67 1.30 3.39
C VAL A 114 4.98 -0.13 2.99
N ASP A 115 5.43 -0.31 1.75
CA ASP A 115 6.05 -1.56 1.32
C ASP A 115 7.50 -1.57 1.79
N ASP A 116 7.89 -2.60 2.54
CA ASP A 116 9.26 -2.80 3.01
C ASP A 116 10.03 -3.83 2.17
N GLY A 117 9.43 -4.32 1.08
CA GLY A 117 10.01 -5.36 0.23
C GLY A 117 9.88 -6.78 0.77
N SER A 118 9.21 -6.98 1.92
CA SER A 118 8.94 -8.32 2.46
C SER A 118 7.80 -9.05 1.73
N GLY A 119 7.10 -8.36 0.82
CA GLY A 119 5.89 -8.86 0.18
C GLY A 119 4.62 -8.66 1.03
N SER A 120 4.72 -8.01 2.18
CA SER A 120 3.59 -7.56 2.98
C SER A 120 3.87 -6.16 3.52
N PRO A 121 2.99 -5.18 3.32
CA PRO A 121 3.27 -3.82 3.72
C PRO A 121 3.15 -3.67 5.24
N VAL A 122 3.94 -2.77 5.81
CA VAL A 122 4.04 -2.51 7.25
C VAL A 122 3.70 -1.07 7.59
N TRP A 123 3.21 -0.86 8.81
CA TRP A 123 3.04 0.50 9.32
C TRP A 123 4.37 1.09 9.73
N SER A 124 4.70 2.25 9.16
CA SER A 124 5.86 3.06 9.51
C SER A 124 5.43 4.36 10.19
N GLY A 125 6.20 4.79 11.18
CA GLY A 125 5.91 5.97 12.00
C GLY A 125 5.50 5.63 13.43
N THR A 126 4.81 6.55 14.09
CA THR A 126 4.35 6.39 15.48
C THR A 126 2.82 6.39 15.56
N PRO A 127 2.20 5.49 16.35
CA PRO A 127 0.75 5.51 16.56
C PRO A 127 0.27 6.85 17.12
N LEU A 128 -0.95 7.27 16.78
CA LEU A 128 -1.54 8.49 17.32
C LEU A 128 -1.61 8.41 18.85
N THR A 129 -1.14 9.44 19.55
CA THR A 129 -1.28 9.60 20.99
C THR A 129 -2.36 10.63 21.29
N CYS A 130 -3.29 10.25 22.16
CA CYS A 130 -4.36 11.12 22.63
C CYS A 130 -4.17 11.42 24.13
N LYS A 131 -4.23 12.69 24.51
CA LYS A 131 -4.13 13.13 25.92
C LYS A 131 -5.51 13.50 26.45
N LYS A 132 -5.85 13.06 27.67
CA LYS A 132 -7.08 13.49 28.34
C LYS A 132 -7.10 15.01 28.48
N LYS A 133 -8.21 15.63 28.14
CA LYS A 133 -8.48 17.04 28.46
C LYS A 133 -8.50 17.14 29.97
N CYS A 134 -7.60 17.94 30.53
CA CYS A 134 -7.72 18.30 31.94
C CYS A 134 -9.03 19.09 32.12
N PRO A 135 -9.87 18.74 33.11
CA PRO A 135 -10.98 19.60 33.45
C PRO A 135 -10.40 20.97 33.78
N PHE A 136 -10.93 22.01 33.13
CA PHE A 136 -10.55 23.38 33.44
C PHE A 136 -10.90 23.61 34.91
N ARG A 137 -9.89 23.69 35.80
CA ARG A 137 -10.12 24.33 37.09
C ARG A 137 -10.34 25.79 36.76
N MET A 138 -11.60 26.24 36.80
CA MET A 138 -11.88 27.67 36.85
C MET A 138 -11.03 28.25 37.98
N PRO A 139 -10.18 29.26 37.75
CA PRO A 139 -9.64 30.00 38.88
C PRO A 139 -10.85 30.60 39.60
N THR A 140 -11.16 30.09 40.78
CA THR A 140 -12.06 30.79 41.69
C THR A 140 -11.42 32.15 41.93
N THR A 141 -11.98 33.19 41.35
CA THR A 141 -11.66 34.57 41.72
C THR A 141 -11.78 34.67 43.24
N ASN A 142 -10.66 34.99 43.88
CA ASN A 142 -10.34 35.03 45.31
C ASN A 142 -9.77 33.74 45.94
N GLY A 143 -8.44 33.68 45.99
CA GLY A 143 -7.69 32.80 46.87
C GLY A 143 -6.22 32.76 46.49
N THR A 144 -5.35 33.23 47.38
CA THR A 144 -3.91 33.47 47.27
C THR A 144 -3.11 32.29 46.68
N ILE A 145 -2.09 32.60 45.87
CA ILE A 145 -1.07 31.64 45.42
C ILE A 145 -0.05 31.50 46.56
N ASP A 146 0.00 30.33 47.20
CA ASP A 146 1.20 29.92 47.94
C ASP A 146 1.99 28.97 47.03
N GLN A 147 3.19 29.42 46.64
CA GLN A 147 4.19 28.62 45.95
C GLN A 147 4.97 27.80 46.99
N GLU A 148 5.14 26.50 46.74
CA GLU A 148 6.31 25.73 47.18
C GLU A 148 7.09 25.25 45.94
#